data_AF-A0A059LC67-F1
#
_entry.id   AF-A0A059LC67-F1
#
_cell.length_a   1.000
_cell.length_b   1.000
_cell.length_c   1.000
_cell.angle_alpha   90.00
_cell.angle_beta   90.00
_cell.angle_gamma   90.00
#
_symmetry.space_group_name_H-M   'P 1'
#
loop_
_entity.id
_entity.type
_entity.pdbx_description
1 polymer ?
#
loop_
_entity_poly.entity_id
_entity_poly.type
_entity_poly.pdbx_seq_one_letter_code
_entity_poly.pdbx_strand_id
1 'polypeptide(L)'
;IKQYMLQRLHVDKDVVEHECSKYYVNFGTTLAGLAASGHIIDYDEWHAFVHHTLPYEELIRPDPQLRAVLQGMRAPKHIFTNADRKHAEICLRLLGVEDLIAQVHCFESIMEAAAERGYTRGGRVVCKPNLHAYELALEAAGSPDP
;
A
#
# COMPACT_ATOMS: atom_id res chain seq x y z
N ILE A 1 7.83 2.99 -10.00
CA ILE A 1 7.39 1.66 -10.52
C ILE A 1 8.08 1.29 -11.84
N LYS A 2 7.74 1.90 -13.00
CA LYS A 2 8.35 1.54 -14.30
C LYS A 2 9.89 1.60 -14.29
N GLN A 3 10.45 2.63 -13.67
CA GLN A 3 11.90 2.76 -13.49
C GLN A 3 12.50 1.60 -12.68
N TYR A 4 11.80 1.10 -11.67
CA TYR A 4 12.23 -0.07 -10.90
C TYR A 4 12.31 -1.31 -11.82
N MET A 5 11.26 -1.56 -12.59
CA MET A 5 11.21 -2.71 -13.51
C MET A 5 12.33 -2.65 -14.55
N LEU A 6 12.66 -1.46 -15.06
CA LEU A 6 13.77 -1.26 -16.00
C LEU A 6 15.14 -1.45 -15.34
N GLN A 7 15.35 -0.82 -14.18
CA GLN A 7 16.69 -0.70 -13.58
C GLN A 7 17.07 -1.88 -12.67
N ARG A 8 16.09 -2.47 -11.97
CA ARG A 8 16.31 -3.54 -11.00
C ARG A 8 15.94 -4.91 -11.54
N LEU A 9 14.85 -4.99 -12.31
CA LEU A 9 14.35 -6.26 -12.85
C LEU A 9 14.75 -6.48 -14.31
N HIS A 10 15.39 -5.49 -14.95
CA HIS A 10 15.82 -5.53 -16.36
C HIS A 10 14.70 -5.92 -17.33
N VAL A 11 13.45 -5.54 -17.02
CA VAL A 11 12.31 -5.72 -17.93
C VAL A 11 12.51 -4.85 -19.16
N ASP A 12 12.17 -5.36 -20.34
CA ASP A 12 12.30 -4.62 -21.59
C ASP A 12 11.45 -3.33 -21.55
N LYS A 13 12.04 -2.22 -22.02
CA LYS A 13 11.37 -0.93 -22.15
C LYS A 13 10.13 -1.00 -23.04
N ASP A 14 10.13 -1.91 -24.01
CA ASP A 14 9.05 -2.03 -24.99
C ASP A 14 7.80 -2.70 -24.36
N VAL A 15 7.96 -3.41 -23.24
CA VAL A 15 6.87 -4.12 -22.55
C VAL A 15 6.54 -3.58 -21.16
N VAL A 16 7.41 -2.76 -20.56
CA VAL A 16 7.27 -2.29 -19.16
C VAL A 16 5.92 -1.62 -18.89
N GLU A 17 5.43 -0.83 -19.83
CA GLU A 17 4.15 -0.11 -19.73
C GLU A 17 2.97 -1.08 -19.69
N HIS A 18 3.01 -2.05 -20.60
CA HIS A 18 1.98 -3.07 -20.74
C HIS A 18 1.94 -3.96 -19.50
N GLU A 19 3.10 -4.44 -19.06
CA GLU A 19 3.20 -5.31 -17.88
C GLU A 19 2.79 -4.57 -16.59
N CYS A 20 3.17 -3.30 -16.39
CA CYS A 20 2.68 -2.51 -15.25
C CYS A 20 1.15 -2.48 -15.19
N SER A 21 0.52 -2.18 -16.32
CA SER A 21 -0.93 -2.03 -16.45
C SER A 21 -1.63 -3.38 -16.25
N LYS A 22 -1.13 -4.43 -16.90
CA LYS A 22 -1.62 -5.81 -16.75
C LYS A 22 -1.53 -6.29 -15.30
N TYR A 23 -0.42 -6.04 -14.62
CA TYR A 23 -0.27 -6.44 -13.22
C TYR A 23 -1.20 -5.66 -12.30
N TYR A 24 -1.33 -4.35 -12.51
CA TYR A 24 -2.26 -3.53 -11.73
C TYR A 24 -3.71 -4.01 -11.87
N VAL A 25 -4.18 -4.25 -13.09
CA VAL A 25 -5.56 -4.70 -13.35
C VAL A 25 -5.83 -6.08 -12.76
N ASN A 26 -4.92 -7.03 -12.93
CA ASN A 26 -5.16 -8.42 -12.54
C ASN A 26 -4.85 -8.72 -11.07
N PHE A 27 -3.97 -7.94 -10.42
CA PHE A 27 -3.47 -8.24 -9.07
C PHE A 27 -3.67 -7.08 -8.08
N GLY A 28 -4.20 -5.94 -8.53
CA GLY A 28 -4.43 -4.75 -7.70
C GLY A 28 -3.20 -3.87 -7.49
N THR A 29 -1.99 -4.43 -7.62
CA THR A 29 -0.73 -3.68 -7.61
C THR A 29 0.26 -4.30 -8.58
N THR A 30 1.17 -3.48 -9.11
CA THR A 30 2.28 -3.99 -9.92
C THR A 30 3.19 -4.92 -9.11
N LEU A 31 3.42 -4.63 -7.82
CA LEU A 31 4.22 -5.48 -6.92
C LEU A 31 3.63 -6.89 -6.80
N ALA A 32 2.32 -7.00 -6.54
CA ALA A 32 1.68 -8.31 -6.41
C ALA A 32 1.73 -9.11 -7.71
N GLY A 33 1.55 -8.46 -8.85
CA GLY A 33 1.68 -9.12 -10.15
C GLY A 33 3.09 -9.58 -10.47
N LEU A 34 4.11 -8.79 -10.13
CA LEU A 34 5.52 -9.19 -10.27
C LEU A 34 5.88 -10.38 -9.37
N ALA A 35 5.45 -10.37 -8.12
CA ALA A 35 5.66 -11.50 -7.21
C ALA A 35 4.97 -12.76 -7.74
N ALA A 36 3.73 -12.63 -8.24
CA ALA A 36 2.97 -13.73 -8.81
C ALA A 36 3.57 -14.28 -10.12
N SER A 37 4.31 -13.47 -10.90
CA SER A 37 5.02 -13.93 -12.09
C SER A 37 6.39 -14.56 -11.78
N GLY A 38 6.76 -14.65 -10.49
CA GLY A 38 7.96 -15.35 -10.03
C GLY A 38 9.17 -14.45 -9.80
N HIS A 39 9.02 -13.13 -9.84
CA HIS A 39 10.10 -12.23 -9.43
C HIS A 39 10.30 -12.31 -7.92
N ILE A 40 11.56 -12.49 -7.51
CA ILE A 40 11.98 -12.36 -6.11
C ILE A 40 12.24 -10.87 -5.86
N ILE A 41 11.38 -10.25 -5.04
CA ILE A 41 11.43 -8.82 -4.75
C ILE A 41 11.66 -8.64 -3.25
N ASP A 42 12.65 -7.83 -2.92
CA ASP A 42 12.80 -7.27 -1.58
C ASP A 42 11.79 -6.12 -1.45
N TYR A 43 10.81 -6.27 -0.56
CA TYR A 43 9.73 -5.30 -0.40
C TYR A 43 10.22 -3.97 0.19
N ASP A 44 11.22 -3.99 1.06
CA ASP A 44 11.78 -2.77 1.65
C ASP A 44 12.53 -1.97 0.59
N GLU A 45 13.32 -2.65 -0.27
CA GLU A 45 14.00 -1.99 -1.40
C GLU A 45 13.00 -1.48 -2.44
N TRP A 46 11.94 -2.25 -2.73
CA TRP A 46 10.85 -1.81 -3.60
C TRP A 46 10.20 -0.52 -3.09
N HIS A 47 9.79 -0.49 -1.83
CA HIS A 47 9.12 0.67 -1.24
C HIS A 47 10.06 1.87 -1.11
N ALA A 48 11.34 1.65 -0.76
CA ALA A 48 12.35 2.69 -0.76
C ALA A 48 12.50 3.35 -2.14
N PHE A 49 12.56 2.54 -3.20
CA PHE A 49 12.71 3.05 -4.56
C PHE A 49 11.43 3.69 -5.11
N VAL A 50 10.27 3.11 -4.84
CA VAL A 50 9.00 3.54 -5.45
C VAL A 50 8.34 4.69 -4.70
N HIS A 51 8.40 4.69 -3.37
CA HIS A 51 7.74 5.69 -2.54
C HIS A 51 8.72 6.67 -1.90
N HIS A 52 9.86 6.24 -1.37
CA HIS A 52 10.67 7.12 -0.52
C HIS A 52 11.51 8.14 -1.31
N THR A 53 11.49 8.06 -2.64
CA THR A 53 12.10 9.05 -3.55
C THR A 53 11.12 10.12 -4.04
N LEU A 54 9.85 10.07 -3.63
CA LEU A 54 8.85 11.03 -4.09
C LEU A 54 9.09 12.41 -3.46
N PRO A 55 8.86 13.52 -4.21
CA PRO A 55 9.00 14.88 -3.70
C PRO A 55 7.76 15.29 -2.88
N TYR A 56 7.53 14.62 -1.74
CA TYR A 56 6.29 14.76 -0.96
C TYR A 56 5.94 16.21 -0.60
N GLU A 57 6.91 17.01 -0.17
CA GLU A 57 6.71 18.41 0.26
C GLU A 57 6.29 19.34 -0.89
N GLU A 58 6.55 18.93 -2.14
CA GLU A 58 6.11 19.66 -3.34
C GLU A 58 4.70 19.22 -3.76
N LEU A 59 4.34 17.96 -3.49
CA LEU A 59 3.10 17.33 -3.94
C LEU A 59 1.95 17.45 -2.95
N ILE A 60 2.25 17.49 -1.65
CA ILE A 60 1.25 17.44 -0.57
C ILE A 60 1.37 18.70 0.27
N ARG A 61 0.23 19.34 0.52
CA ARG A 61 0.09 20.48 1.42
C ARG A 61 -0.91 20.12 2.51
N PRO A 62 -0.84 20.77 3.69
CA PRO A 62 -1.88 20.66 4.69
C PRO A 62 -3.26 20.94 4.09
N ASP A 63 -4.26 20.14 4.49
CA ASP A 63 -5.64 20.29 4.03
C ASP A 63 -6.56 20.55 5.22
N PRO A 64 -6.80 21.84 5.57
CA PRO A 64 -7.68 22.20 6.66
C PRO A 64 -9.13 21.77 6.45
N GLN A 65 -9.59 21.66 5.20
CA GLN A 65 -10.96 21.25 4.90
C GLN A 65 -11.14 19.75 5.16
N LEU A 66 -10.21 18.92 4.70
CA LEU A 66 -10.17 17.49 5.04
C LEU A 66 -10.09 17.30 6.55
N ARG A 67 -9.23 18.04 7.25
CA ARG A 67 -9.09 17.97 8.71
C ARG A 67 -10.42 18.24 9.41
N ALA A 68 -11.13 19.32 9.03
CA ALA A 68 -12.42 19.67 9.62
C ALA A 68 -13.47 18.56 9.41
N VAL A 69 -13.51 17.96 8.21
CA VAL A 69 -14.41 16.84 7.90
C VAL A 69 -14.10 15.62 8.79
N LEU A 70 -12.83 15.26 8.92
CA LEU A 70 -12.41 14.13 9.77
C LEU A 70 -12.69 14.40 11.26
N GLN A 71 -12.50 15.63 11.74
CA GLN A 71 -12.85 15.99 13.13
C GLN A 71 -14.35 15.87 13.42
N GLY A 72 -15.21 16.12 12.42
CA GLY A 72 -16.67 15.99 12.57
C GLY A 72 -17.17 14.55 12.69
N MET A 73 -16.37 13.56 12.27
CA MET A 73 -16.74 12.14 12.36
C MET A 73 -16.53 11.59 13.78
N ARG A 74 -17.54 10.91 14.32
CA ARG A 74 -17.48 10.32 15.68
C ARG A 74 -16.77 8.96 15.73
N ALA A 75 -16.82 8.19 14.66
CA ALA A 75 -16.18 6.88 14.60
C ALA A 75 -14.65 6.99 14.57
N PRO A 76 -13.93 6.00 15.11
CA PRO A 76 -12.49 5.85 14.89
C PRO A 76 -12.19 5.80 13.39
N LYS A 77 -11.16 6.53 12.94
CA LYS A 77 -10.74 6.50 11.54
C LYS A 77 -9.57 5.56 11.38
N HIS A 78 -9.69 4.63 10.45
CA HIS A 78 -8.61 3.72 10.08
C HIS A 78 -8.21 3.99 8.64
N ILE A 79 -6.91 3.93 8.36
CA ILE A 79 -6.39 3.95 6.99
C ILE A 79 -6.13 2.52 6.56
N PHE A 80 -6.65 2.11 5.40
CA PHE A 80 -6.34 0.83 4.78
C PHE A 80 -5.70 1.06 3.42
N THR A 81 -4.40 0.78 3.29
CA THR A 81 -3.58 1.11 2.11
C THR A 81 -2.71 -0.06 1.65
N ASN A 82 -2.45 -0.13 0.34
CA ASN A 82 -1.49 -1.08 -0.24
C ASN A 82 -0.04 -0.53 -0.19
N ALA A 83 0.16 0.70 0.27
CA ALA A 83 1.47 1.30 0.44
C ALA A 83 2.12 0.86 1.77
N ASP A 84 3.42 1.07 1.87
CA ASP A 84 4.17 0.87 3.11
C ASP A 84 3.80 1.89 4.18
N ARG A 85 4.10 1.56 5.43
CA ARG A 85 3.82 2.39 6.60
C ARG A 85 4.41 3.78 6.47
N LYS A 86 5.69 3.87 6.08
CA LYS A 86 6.42 5.14 6.00
C LYS A 86 5.81 6.07 4.96
N HIS A 87 5.40 5.55 3.80
CA HIS A 87 4.64 6.35 2.82
C HIS A 87 3.35 6.92 3.42
N ALA A 88 2.56 6.08 4.09
CA ALA A 88 1.28 6.51 4.68
C ALA A 88 1.48 7.60 5.75
N GLU A 89 2.44 7.41 6.65
CA GLU A 89 2.75 8.37 7.72
C GLU A 89 3.20 9.73 7.18
N ILE A 90 4.08 9.75 6.17
CA ILE A 90 4.50 11.02 5.52
C ILE A 90 3.28 11.74 4.94
N CYS A 91 2.42 11.05 4.20
CA CYS A 91 1.22 11.64 3.61
C CYS A 91 0.27 12.20 4.69
N LEU A 92 -0.01 11.45 5.75
CA LEU A 92 -0.91 11.86 6.84
C LEU A 92 -0.37 13.08 7.60
N ARG A 93 0.94 13.09 7.87
CA ARG A 93 1.62 14.21 8.53
C ARG A 93 1.55 15.48 7.70
N LEU A 94 1.82 15.38 6.39
CA LEU A 94 1.80 16.54 5.50
C LEU A 94 0.39 17.07 5.24
N LEU A 95 -0.60 16.19 5.17
CA LEU A 95 -2.01 16.60 5.12
C LEU A 95 -2.48 17.24 6.45
N GLY A 96 -1.75 17.02 7.55
CA GLY A 96 -2.08 17.55 8.87
C GLY A 96 -3.26 16.81 9.52
N VAL A 97 -3.35 15.49 9.33
CA VAL A 97 -4.46 14.67 9.83
C VAL A 97 -4.02 13.40 10.57
N GLU A 98 -2.72 13.19 10.74
CA GLU A 98 -2.13 12.02 11.41
C GLU A 98 -2.74 11.76 12.80
N ASP A 99 -2.90 12.81 13.61
CA ASP A 99 -3.47 12.75 14.96
C ASP A 99 -4.96 12.37 15.00
N LEU A 100 -5.64 12.35 13.85
CA LEU A 100 -7.05 11.98 13.74
C LEU A 100 -7.25 10.51 13.34
N ILE A 101 -6.17 9.80 12.98
CA ILE A 101 -6.21 8.41 12.53
C ILE A 101 -5.88 7.49 13.71
N ALA A 102 -6.79 6.57 14.01
CA ALA A 102 -6.62 5.58 15.08
C ALA A 102 -5.57 4.53 14.72
N GLN A 103 -5.57 4.07 13.46
CA GLN A 103 -4.62 3.05 13.01
C GLN A 103 -4.40 3.08 11.50
N VAL A 104 -3.19 2.71 11.09
CA VAL A 104 -2.82 2.49 9.68
C VAL A 104 -2.60 0.99 9.43
N HIS A 105 -3.48 0.41 8.63
CA HIS A 105 -3.38 -0.93 8.05
C HIS A 105 -2.69 -0.81 6.69
N CYS A 106 -1.38 -0.99 6.69
CA CYS A 106 -0.48 -0.84 5.55
C CYS A 106 0.03 -2.20 5.05
N PHE A 107 0.81 -2.18 3.98
CA PHE A 107 1.39 -3.37 3.34
C PHE A 107 2.03 -4.32 4.36
N GLU A 108 2.90 -3.81 5.24
CA GLU A 108 3.63 -4.60 6.21
C GLU A 108 2.70 -5.31 7.18
N SER A 109 1.76 -4.57 7.81
CA SER A 109 0.81 -5.15 8.77
C SER A 109 -0.12 -6.19 8.15
N ILE A 110 -0.54 -6.00 6.90
CA ILE A 110 -1.40 -6.95 6.21
C ILE A 110 -0.61 -8.18 5.80
N MET A 111 0.62 -8.02 5.29
CA MET A 111 1.48 -9.13 4.92
C MET A 111 1.90 -9.97 6.12
N GLU A 112 2.17 -9.33 7.28
CA GLU A 112 2.46 -10.02 8.54
C GLU A 112 1.25 -10.85 8.99
N ALA A 113 0.07 -10.24 9.10
CA ALA A 113 -1.16 -10.93 9.50
C ALA A 113 -1.56 -12.04 8.51
N ALA A 114 -1.28 -11.84 7.22
CA ALA A 114 -1.47 -12.84 6.18
C ALA A 114 -0.49 -14.01 6.30
N ALA A 115 0.77 -13.74 6.67
CA ALA A 115 1.78 -14.78 6.87
C ALA A 115 1.43 -15.68 8.05
N GLU A 116 0.95 -15.11 9.16
CA GLU A 116 0.46 -15.85 10.33
C GLU A 116 -0.69 -16.81 9.98
N ARG A 117 -1.56 -16.40 9.05
CA ARG A 117 -2.67 -17.22 8.54
C ARG A 117 -2.29 -18.12 7.37
N GLY A 118 -1.03 -18.10 6.93
CA GLY A 118 -0.52 -18.91 5.83
C GLY A 118 -0.99 -18.48 4.43
N TYR A 119 -1.54 -17.27 4.28
CA TYR A 119 -2.04 -16.74 3.01
C TYR A 119 -0.92 -16.30 2.04
N THR A 120 0.31 -16.15 2.54
CA THR A 120 1.48 -15.74 1.75
C THR A 120 2.26 -16.93 1.16
N ARG A 121 1.80 -18.18 1.39
CA ARG A 121 2.45 -19.39 0.84
C ARG A 121 2.66 -19.27 -0.68
N GLY A 122 3.83 -19.69 -1.13
CA GLY A 122 4.23 -19.60 -2.54
C GLY A 122 4.61 -18.18 -3.00
N GLY A 123 4.98 -17.29 -2.08
CA GLY A 123 5.39 -15.91 -2.40
C GLY A 123 4.24 -14.98 -2.74
N ARG A 124 3.00 -15.33 -2.35
CA ARG A 124 1.82 -14.53 -2.66
C ARG A 124 1.81 -13.25 -1.84
N VAL A 125 1.65 -12.12 -2.54
CA VAL A 125 1.36 -10.83 -1.92
C VAL A 125 -0.14 -10.74 -1.62
N VAL A 126 -0.47 -10.39 -0.38
CA VAL A 126 -1.85 -10.16 0.07
C VAL A 126 -2.06 -8.66 0.24
N CYS A 127 -2.80 -8.06 -0.69
CA CYS A 127 -3.15 -6.66 -0.69
C CYS A 127 -4.52 -6.47 -1.37
N LYS A 128 -5.12 -5.28 -1.31
CA LYS A 128 -6.35 -4.99 -2.06
C LYS A 128 -6.11 -5.23 -3.56
N PRO A 129 -7.08 -5.80 -4.31
CA PRO A 129 -8.46 -6.08 -3.92
C PRO A 129 -8.71 -7.48 -3.33
N ASN A 130 -7.68 -8.22 -2.91
CA ASN A 130 -7.84 -9.56 -2.34
C ASN A 130 -8.74 -9.54 -1.09
N LEU A 131 -9.77 -10.40 -1.04
CA LEU A 131 -10.72 -10.48 0.08
C LEU A 131 -10.03 -10.69 1.43
N HIS A 132 -9.01 -11.55 1.50
CA HIS A 132 -8.27 -11.78 2.75
C HIS A 132 -7.64 -10.48 3.28
N ALA A 133 -7.22 -9.55 2.41
CA ALA A 133 -6.67 -8.27 2.85
C ALA A 133 -7.74 -7.41 3.56
N TYR A 134 -8.99 -7.46 3.09
CA TYR A 134 -10.11 -6.76 3.72
C TYR A 134 -10.49 -7.40 5.05
N GLU A 135 -10.59 -8.73 5.10
CA GLU A 135 -10.89 -9.48 6.33
C GLU A 135 -9.84 -9.19 7.41
N LEU A 136 -8.56 -9.23 7.05
CA LEU A 136 -7.46 -8.90 7.96
C LEU A 136 -7.52 -7.47 8.48
N ALA A 137 -7.80 -6.49 7.61
CA ALA A 137 -7.92 -5.10 8.02
C ALA A 137 -9.14 -4.85 8.93
N LEU A 138 -10.26 -5.53 8.67
CA LEU A 138 -11.47 -5.46 9.49
C LEU A 138 -11.26 -6.11 10.87
N GLU A 139 -10.66 -7.30 10.91
CA GLU A 139 -10.30 -7.97 12.16
C GLU A 139 -9.37 -7.09 13.01
N ALA A 140 -8.33 -6.50 12.38
CA ALA A 140 -7.41 -5.59 13.07
C ALA A 140 -8.08 -4.31 13.56
N ALA A 141 -9.16 -3.86 12.91
CA ALA A 141 -9.97 -2.73 13.34
C ALA A 141 -11.00 -3.10 14.44
N GLY A 142 -11.02 -4.35 14.91
CA GLY A 142 -11.95 -4.82 15.96
C GLY A 142 -13.28 -5.36 15.42
N SER A 143 -13.31 -5.83 14.17
CA SER A 143 -14.50 -6.34 13.47
C SER A 143 -15.71 -5.38 13.56
N PRO A 144 -15.54 -4.10 13.18
CA PRO A 144 -16.65 -3.15 13.21
C PRO A 144 -17.76 -3.60 12.26
N ASP A 145 -19.02 -3.45 12.67
CA ASP A 145 -20.19 -3.65 11.80
C ASP A 145 -20.16 -2.58 10.69
N PRO A 146 -20.21 -2.98 9.39
CA PRO A 146 -20.10 -2.06 8.26
C PRO A 146 -21.23 -1.02 8.13
#